data_AF-A0A9W6I841-F1
#
_entry.id   AF-A0A9W6I841-F1
#
_cell.length_a   1.000
_cell.length_b   1.000
_cell.length_c   1.000
_cell.angle_alpha   90.00
_cell.angle_beta   90.00
_cell.angle_gamma   90.00
#
_symmetry.space_group_name_H-M   'P 1'
#
loop_
_entity.id
_entity.type
_entity.pdbx_description
1 polymer ?
#
loop_
_entity_poly.entity_id
_entity_poly.type
_entity_poly.pdbx_seq_one_letter_code
_entity_poly.pdbx_strand_id
1 'polypeptide(L)'
;MAGIDYNYDALEQCRTTTRKLVGKFGELGEPYPAKGTDSTMFGRLTDASALATAVDGIEKTVDDELANVTGKLDGVERALNDVQDNVRAANTAGGG
;
A
#
# COMPACT_ATOMS: atom_id res chain seq x y z
N MET A 1 -34.88 2.96 0.67
CA MET A 1 -33.53 3.55 0.87
C MET A 1 -32.55 2.62 1.60
N ALA A 2 -32.99 1.69 2.45
CA ALA A 2 -32.10 0.78 3.20
C ALA A 2 -31.01 0.01 2.39
N GLY A 3 -31.27 -0.35 1.12
CA GLY A 3 -30.27 -0.99 0.27
C GLY A 3 -29.14 -0.06 -0.19
N ILE A 4 -29.44 1.23 -0.35
CA ILE A 4 -28.43 2.25 -0.69
C ILE A 4 -27.59 2.57 0.55
N ASP A 5 -28.22 2.67 1.73
CA ASP A 5 -27.52 2.91 2.99
C ASP A 5 -26.56 1.76 3.34
N TYR A 6 -26.99 0.50 3.16
CA TYR A 6 -26.13 -0.67 3.34
C TYR A 6 -24.91 -0.67 2.40
N ASN A 7 -25.12 -0.28 1.13
CA ASN A 7 -24.02 -0.16 0.17
C ASN A 7 -23.06 0.97 0.54
N TYR A 8 -23.54 2.07 1.11
CA TYR A 8 -22.70 3.15 1.63
C TYR A 8 -21.83 2.69 2.80
N ASP A 9 -22.43 1.99 3.77
CA ASP A 9 -21.69 1.47 4.93
C ASP A 9 -20.63 0.47 4.52
N ALA A 10 -20.91 -0.39 3.53
CA ALA A 10 -19.93 -1.32 2.98
C ALA A 10 -18.77 -0.59 2.28
N LEU A 11 -19.06 0.44 1.47
CA LEU A 11 -18.03 1.25 0.79
C LEU A 11 -17.14 2.01 1.77
N GLU A 12 -17.72 2.60 2.83
CA GLU A 12 -16.95 3.31 3.84
C GLU A 12 -16.08 2.36 4.68
N GLN A 13 -16.57 1.14 4.97
CA GLN A 13 -15.76 0.08 5.60
C GLN A 13 -14.59 -0.36 4.72
N CYS A 14 -14.83 -0.55 3.42
CA CYS A 14 -13.77 -0.84 2.45
C CYS A 14 -12.72 0.28 2.44
N ARG A 15 -13.15 1.54 2.34
CA ARG A 15 -12.24 2.71 2.33
C ARG A 15 -11.42 2.79 3.61
N THR A 16 -12.05 2.62 4.77
CA THR A 16 -11.39 2.61 6.07
C THR A 16 -10.34 1.50 6.16
N THR A 17 -10.66 0.32 5.64
CA THR A 17 -9.75 -0.82 5.61
C THR A 17 -8.57 -0.57 4.68
N THR A 18 -8.81 -0.03 3.48
CA THR A 18 -7.76 0.37 2.53
C THR A 18 -6.79 1.36 3.16
N ARG A 19 -7.29 2.42 3.81
CA ARG A 19 -6.43 3.41 4.50
C ARG A 19 -5.60 2.81 5.62
N LYS A 20 -6.18 1.89 6.40
CA LYS A 20 -5.42 1.15 7.43
C LYS A 20 -4.30 0.30 6.81
N LEU A 21 -4.55 -0.31 5.66
CA LEU A 21 -3.53 -1.08 4.95
C LEU A 21 -2.44 -0.16 4.41
N VAL A 22 -2.78 0.97 3.78
CA VAL A 22 -1.80 1.98 3.33
C VAL A 22 -0.90 2.40 4.49
N GLY A 23 -1.46 2.73 5.64
CA GLY A 23 -0.68 3.08 6.84
C GLY A 23 0.27 1.96 7.27
N LYS A 24 -0.21 0.73 7.35
CA LYS A 24 0.62 -0.44 7.71
C LYS A 24 1.75 -0.71 6.71
N PHE A 25 1.49 -0.57 5.41
CA PHE A 25 2.51 -0.76 4.38
C PHE A 25 3.53 0.39 4.38
N GLY A 26 3.10 1.62 4.68
CA GLY A 26 3.99 2.74 4.91
C GLY A 26 4.91 2.53 6.11
N GLU A 27 4.36 2.10 7.25
CA GLU A 27 5.14 1.75 8.45
C GLU A 27 6.10 0.58 8.20
N LEU A 28 5.66 -0.44 7.44
CA LEU A 28 6.50 -1.58 7.07
C LEU A 28 7.63 -1.20 6.11
N GLY A 29 7.41 -0.20 5.26
CA GLY A 29 8.39 0.29 4.28
C GLY A 29 9.37 1.30 4.82
N GLU A 30 9.08 2.01 5.91
CA GLU A 30 9.98 3.00 6.51
C GLU A 30 11.44 2.53 6.71
N PRO A 31 11.71 1.26 7.10
CA PRO A 31 13.07 0.77 7.25
C PRO A 31 13.81 0.49 5.93
N TYR A 32 13.13 0.53 4.78
CA TYR A 32 13.67 0.11 3.49
C TYR A 32 13.86 1.27 2.48
N PRO A 33 14.83 1.14 1.55
CA PRO A 33 15.99 0.26 1.71
C PRO A 33 16.79 0.73 2.94
N ALA A 34 17.44 -0.19 3.65
CA ALA A 34 18.32 0.24 4.73
C ALA A 34 19.49 1.02 4.12
N LYS A 35 20.13 1.89 4.90
CA LYS A 35 21.23 2.73 4.42
C LYS A 35 22.47 1.88 4.11
N GLY A 36 22.52 1.21 2.97
CA GLY A 36 23.67 0.49 2.41
C GLY A 36 24.26 -0.57 3.33
N THR A 37 24.27 -1.82 2.88
CA THR A 37 24.82 -2.94 3.63
C THR A 37 26.34 -2.82 3.70
N ASP A 38 26.89 -2.55 4.89
CA ASP A 38 28.34 -2.55 5.05
C ASP A 38 28.87 -3.99 5.03
N SER A 39 29.69 -4.30 4.04
CA SER A 39 30.36 -5.61 3.93
C SER A 39 31.12 -6.05 5.19
N THR A 40 31.56 -5.11 6.04
CA THR A 40 32.22 -5.43 7.31
C THR A 40 31.29 -6.15 8.30
N MET A 41 29.97 -6.05 8.15
CA MET A 41 29.00 -6.81 8.96
C MET A 41 29.11 -8.33 8.74
N PHE A 42 29.61 -8.75 7.57
CA PHE A 42 29.88 -10.14 7.25
C PHE A 42 31.32 -10.56 7.64
N GLY A 43 32.06 -9.68 8.31
CA GLY A 43 33.37 -9.96 8.87
C GLY A 43 34.42 -10.28 7.79
N ARG A 44 35.11 -11.41 7.95
CA ARG A 44 36.22 -11.85 7.07
C ARG A 44 35.80 -12.86 6.01
N LEU A 45 34.51 -12.97 5.73
CA LEU A 45 34.02 -13.84 4.66
C LEU A 45 34.68 -13.44 3.35
N THR A 46 35.28 -14.41 2.65
CA THR A 46 35.61 -14.24 1.23
C THR A 46 34.32 -13.88 0.52
N ASP A 47 34.36 -12.85 -0.33
CA ASP A 47 33.20 -12.30 -1.04
C ASP A 47 32.14 -11.59 -0.17
N ALA A 48 32.49 -11.15 1.05
CA ALA A 48 31.63 -10.33 1.91
C ALA A 48 31.01 -9.11 1.18
N SER A 49 31.76 -8.49 0.26
CA SER A 49 31.26 -7.36 -0.54
C SER A 49 30.21 -7.78 -1.58
N ALA A 50 30.32 -8.98 -2.15
CA ALA A 50 29.31 -9.51 -3.06
C ALA A 50 28.03 -9.87 -2.30
N LEU A 51 28.16 -10.43 -1.09
CA LEU A 51 27.02 -10.68 -0.20
C LEU A 51 26.32 -9.37 0.19
N ALA A 52 27.09 -8.34 0.56
CA ALA A 52 26.53 -7.02 0.86
C ALA A 52 25.74 -6.43 -0.32
N THR A 53 26.28 -6.55 -1.53
CA THR A 53 25.59 -6.12 -2.76
C THR A 53 24.30 -6.91 -3.00
N ALA A 54 24.30 -8.21 -2.70
CA ALA A 54 23.09 -9.03 -2.84
C ALA A 54 22.01 -8.63 -1.80
N VAL A 55 22.41 -8.32 -0.57
CA VAL A 55 21.48 -7.81 0.46
C VAL A 55 20.91 -6.46 0.05
N ASP A 56 21.73 -5.52 -0.43
CA ASP A 56 21.26 -4.23 -0.96
C ASP A 56 20.24 -4.41 -2.09
N GLY A 57 20.46 -5.40 -2.97
CA GLY A 57 19.53 -5.74 -4.04
C GLY A 57 18.17 -6.25 -3.52
N ILE A 58 18.19 -7.07 -2.46
CA ILE A 58 16.97 -7.56 -1.81
C ILE A 58 16.22 -6.42 -1.14
N GLU A 59 16.92 -5.57 -0.38
CA GLU A 59 16.30 -4.42 0.30
C GLU A 59 15.64 -3.46 -0.68
N LYS A 60 16.30 -3.19 -1.82
CA LYS A 60 15.71 -2.40 -2.89
C LYS A 60 14.47 -3.06 -3.50
N THR A 61 14.51 -4.38 -3.71
CA THR A 61 13.35 -5.11 -4.22
C THR A 61 12.17 -5.03 -3.25
N VAL A 62 12.43 -5.10 -1.95
CA VAL A 62 11.40 -4.93 -0.91
C VAL A 62 10.81 -3.52 -0.96
N ASP A 63 11.64 -2.48 -1.04
CA ASP A 63 11.19 -1.09 -1.18
C ASP A 63 10.29 -0.90 -2.42
N ASP A 64 10.74 -1.37 -3.59
CA ASP A 64 9.99 -1.29 -4.85
C ASP A 64 8.61 -1.98 -4.75
N GLU A 65 8.55 -3.16 -4.13
CA GLU A 65 7.28 -3.90 -3.95
C GLU A 65 6.35 -3.20 -2.95
N LEU A 66 6.87 -2.64 -1.86
CA LEU A 66 6.07 -1.88 -0.89
C LEU A 66 5.53 -0.58 -1.50
N ALA A 67 6.31 0.10 -2.32
CA ALA A 67 5.87 1.25 -3.09
C ALA A 67 4.76 0.87 -4.09
N ASN A 68 4.89 -0.27 -4.77
CA ASN A 68 3.88 -0.79 -5.71
C ASN A 68 2.57 -1.12 -4.99
N VAL A 69 2.62 -1.81 -3.86
CA VAL A 69 1.45 -2.11 -3.04
C VAL A 69 0.74 -0.83 -2.59
N THR A 70 1.50 0.16 -2.11
CA THR A 70 0.95 1.45 -1.69
C THR A 70 0.25 2.16 -2.86
N GLY A 71 0.89 2.21 -4.04
CA GLY A 71 0.28 2.81 -5.23
C GLY A 71 -0.99 2.09 -5.71
N LYS A 72 -1.05 0.76 -5.58
CA LYS A 72 -2.27 -0.01 -5.88
C LYS A 72 -3.39 0.30 -4.89
N LEU A 73 -3.07 0.41 -3.59
CA LEU A 73 -4.05 0.75 -2.57
C LEU A 73 -4.60 2.16 -2.74
N ASP A 74 -3.77 3.13 -3.14
CA ASP A 74 -4.22 4.48 -3.53
C ASP A 74 -5.20 4.42 -4.72
N GLY A 75 -4.91 3.56 -5.70
CA GLY A 75 -5.81 3.31 -6.83
C GLY A 75 -7.17 2.75 -6.38
N VAL A 76 -7.16 1.81 -5.43
CA VAL A 76 -8.40 1.26 -4.83
C VAL A 76 -9.17 2.36 -4.08
N GLU A 77 -8.50 3.22 -3.31
CA GLU A 77 -9.18 4.32 -2.62
C GLU A 77 -9.87 5.27 -3.60
N ARG A 78 -9.22 5.62 -4.72
CA ARG A 78 -9.82 6.46 -5.78
C ARG A 78 -11.04 5.78 -6.40
N ALA A 79 -10.92 4.50 -6.76
CA ALA A 79 -12.04 3.75 -7.33
C ALA A 79 -13.23 3.65 -6.35
N LEU A 80 -12.97 3.48 -5.05
CA LEU A 80 -14.02 3.50 -4.03
C LEU A 80 -14.71 4.87 -3.93
N ASN A 81 -13.97 5.97 -4.03
CA ASN A 81 -14.54 7.32 -4.06
C ASN A 81 -15.41 7.52 -5.31
N ASP A 82 -14.95 7.10 -6.49
CA ASP A 82 -15.72 7.21 -7.74
C ASP A 82 -17.03 6.43 -7.66
N VAL A 83 -17.00 5.20 -7.12
CA VAL A 83 -18.22 4.40 -6.89
C VAL A 83 -19.14 5.11 -5.90
N GLN A 84 -18.60 5.66 -4.82
CA GLN A 84 -19.39 6.38 -3.81
C GLN A 84 -20.11 7.59 -4.40
N ASP A 85 -19.44 8.35 -5.28
CA ASP A 85 -20.03 9.52 -5.94
C ASP A 85 -21.06 9.13 -7.01
N ASN A 86 -20.80 8.05 -7.75
CA ASN A 86 -21.77 7.50 -8.70
C ASN A 86 -23.06 7.02 -8.01
N VAL A 87 -22.95 6.34 -6.86
CA VAL A 87 -24.11 5.91 -6.07
C VAL A 87 -24.90 7.13 -5.56
N ARG A 88 -24.20 8.18 -5.12
CA ARG A 88 -24.78 9.46 -4.69
C ARG A 88 -25.58 10.10 -5.81
N ALA A 89 -24.96 10.22 -6.98
CA ALA A 89 -25.57 10.80 -8.17
C ALA A 89 -26.80 10.00 -8.61
N ALA A 90 -26.71 8.66 -8.64
CA ALA A 90 -27.83 7.80 -8.97
C ALA A 90 -29.00 7.94 -7.99
N ASN A 91 -28.71 8.04 -6.69
CA ASN A 91 -29.74 8.28 -5.67
C ASN A 91 -30.44 9.63 -5.85
N THR A 92 -29.67 10.68 -6.18
CA THR A 92 -30.26 12.01 -6.45
C THR A 92 -31.07 12.05 -7.75
N ALA A 93 -30.66 11.32 -8.79
CA ALA A 93 -31.33 11.29 -10.08
C ALA A 93 -32.59 10.39 -10.08
N GLY A 94 -32.61 9.36 -9.24
CA GLY A 94 -33.73 8.43 -9.10
C GLY A 94 -34.92 8.96 -8.30
N GLY A 95 -34.84 10.18 -7.78
CA GLY A 95 -35.86 10.76 -6.91
C GLY A 95 -35.74 10.21 -5.49
N GLY A 96 -34.88 10.86 -4.70
CA GLY A 96 -34.98 10.79 -3.24
C GLY A 96 -36.29 11.41 -2.75
#